data_AF-A0A6G6KDR4-F1
#
_entry.id   AF-A0A6G6KDR4-F1
#
_cell.length_a   1.000
_cell.length_b   1.000
_cell.length_c   1.000
_cell.angle_alpha   90.00
_cell.angle_beta   90.00
_cell.angle_gamma   90.00
#
_symmetry.space_group_name_H-M   'P 1'
#
loop_
_entity.id
_entity.type
_entity.pdbx_description
1 polymer ?
#
loop_
_entity_poly.entity_id
_entity_poly.type
_entity_poly.pdbx_seq_one_letter_code
_entity_poly.pdbx_strand_id
1 'polypeptide(L)'
;MRAAFVTCLLFLLLVTSSRAEDPLAAFQTLWKDSLAKTLAKHPHFELLNHQVTEPGRVGARSMTSAAGLKLVSSALSESERRALIVYGTFKDLEPDRPVWAITNPGDIGNGFEAYVDQKSGKLIFLWIIPEG
;
A
#
# COMPACT_ATOMS: atom_id res chain seq x y z
N MET A 1 -31.44 44.67 21.49
CA MET A 1 -30.41 44.39 20.46
C MET A 1 -29.45 43.34 21.00
N ARG A 2 -29.67 42.07 20.68
CA ARG A 2 -28.67 40.99 20.83
C ARG A 2 -28.89 39.99 19.70
N ALA A 3 -27.79 39.70 19.04
CA ALA A 3 -27.67 38.86 17.87
C ALA A 3 -27.98 37.39 18.18
N ALA A 4 -28.53 36.67 17.20
CA ALA A 4 -28.49 35.22 17.15
C ALA A 4 -28.43 34.78 15.68
N PHE A 5 -27.20 34.57 15.22
CA PHE A 5 -26.76 33.47 14.37
C PHE A 5 -27.78 32.90 13.38
N VAL A 6 -28.00 33.64 12.29
CA VAL A 6 -28.41 33.06 11.01
C VAL A 6 -27.17 32.99 10.15
N THR A 7 -26.78 31.78 9.77
CA THR A 7 -26.24 31.35 8.46
C THR A 7 -25.38 30.10 8.68
N CYS A 8 -26.07 29.05 9.09
CA CYS A 8 -25.65 27.68 8.87
C CYS A 8 -25.84 27.40 7.36
N LEU A 9 -24.95 27.91 6.51
CA LEU A 9 -24.94 27.57 5.08
C LEU A 9 -23.62 27.97 4.40
N LEU A 10 -22.50 27.45 4.90
CA LEU A 10 -21.30 27.30 4.07
C LEU A 10 -20.90 25.81 4.01
N PHE A 11 -21.92 24.97 3.82
CA PHE A 11 -21.80 23.59 3.36
C PHE A 11 -21.74 23.61 1.82
N LEU A 12 -20.82 24.40 1.25
CA LEU A 12 -20.56 24.41 -0.19
C LEU A 12 -19.48 23.36 -0.47
N LEU A 13 -19.96 22.12 -0.60
CA LEU A 13 -19.59 21.16 -1.64
C LEU A 13 -18.28 21.49 -2.41
N LEU A 14 -17.14 21.26 -1.77
CA LEU A 14 -16.02 20.60 -2.45
C LEU A 14 -16.00 19.14 -1.97
N VAL A 15 -16.94 18.35 -2.48
CA VAL A 15 -16.67 16.92 -2.67
C VAL A 15 -15.76 16.84 -3.90
N THR A 16 -14.51 17.28 -3.74
CA THR A 16 -13.46 16.88 -4.64
C THR A 16 -13.14 15.45 -4.28
N SER A 17 -13.39 14.55 -5.23
CA SER A 17 -12.92 13.16 -5.30
C SER A 17 -11.88 12.82 -4.23
N SER A 18 -12.16 11.80 -3.43
CA SER A 18 -11.22 11.14 -2.52
C SER A 18 -10.05 10.52 -3.31
N ARG A 19 -9.21 11.38 -3.86
CA ARG A 19 -7.92 11.10 -4.46
C ARG A 19 -7.00 11.01 -3.26
N ALA A 20 -6.38 9.85 -3.01
CA ALA A 20 -5.44 9.71 -1.90
C ALA A 20 -4.39 10.83 -2.01
N GLU A 21 -4.47 11.86 -1.17
CA GLU A 21 -3.59 13.03 -1.24
C GLU A 21 -2.14 12.65 -0.90
N ASP A 22 -1.96 11.51 -0.24
CA ASP A 22 -0.68 10.84 -0.06
C ASP A 22 -0.90 9.31 0.00
N PRO A 23 -0.50 8.55 -1.03
CA PRO A 23 -0.67 7.10 -1.06
C PRO A 23 0.18 6.38 -0.01
N LEU A 24 1.32 6.96 0.39
CA LEU A 24 2.15 6.40 1.45
C LEU A 24 1.46 6.55 2.81
N ALA A 25 0.96 7.76 3.13
CA ALA A 25 0.23 7.99 4.37
C ALA A 25 -1.02 7.11 4.48
N ALA A 26 -1.75 6.93 3.37
CA ALA A 26 -2.91 6.04 3.30
C ALA A 26 -2.52 4.58 3.59
N PHE A 27 -1.44 4.09 2.98
CA PHE A 27 -0.93 2.75 3.24
C PHE A 27 -0.45 2.57 4.69
N GLN A 28 0.27 3.55 5.24
CA GLN A 28 0.72 3.52 6.65
C GLN A 28 -0.45 3.53 7.64
N THR A 29 -1.53 4.23 7.31
CA THR A 29 -2.77 4.22 8.10
C THR A 29 -3.44 2.84 8.03
N LEU A 30 -3.61 2.30 6.82
CA LEU A 30 -4.13 0.95 6.60
C LEU A 30 -3.31 -0.11 7.36
N TRP A 31 -1.99 0.06 7.37
CA TRP A 31 -1.06 -0.80 8.09
C TRP A 31 -1.35 -0.81 9.58
N LYS A 32 -1.38 0.37 10.21
CA LYS A 32 -1.63 0.54 11.65
C LYS A 32 -3.00 0.03 12.07
N ASP A 33 -4.02 0.30 11.26
CA ASP A 33 -5.40 0.02 11.63
C ASP A 33 -5.74 -1.48 11.54
N SER A 34 -5.23 -2.15 10.50
CA SER A 34 -5.70 -3.50 10.12
C SER A 34 -4.62 -4.49 9.71
N LEU A 35 -3.67 -4.12 8.85
CA LEU A 35 -2.73 -5.10 8.28
C LEU A 35 -1.76 -5.62 9.34
N ALA A 36 -1.28 -4.76 10.25
CA ALA A 36 -0.35 -5.19 11.29
C ALA A 36 -0.94 -6.30 12.16
N LYS A 37 -2.22 -6.20 12.52
CA LYS A 37 -2.93 -7.23 13.29
C LYS A 37 -3.13 -8.51 12.49
N THR A 38 -3.48 -8.37 11.21
CA THR A 38 -3.72 -9.51 10.30
C THR A 38 -2.43 -10.29 10.04
N LEU A 39 -1.31 -9.58 9.89
CA LEU A 39 -0.01 -10.13 9.53
C LEU A 39 0.87 -10.43 10.75
N ALA A 40 0.40 -10.24 11.98
CA ALA A 40 1.19 -10.41 13.21
C ALA A 40 1.84 -11.80 13.36
N LYS A 41 1.29 -12.83 12.69
CA LYS A 41 1.83 -14.20 12.70
C LYS A 41 2.69 -14.54 11.48
N HIS A 42 2.84 -13.61 10.54
CA HIS A 42 3.63 -13.83 9.34
C HIS A 42 5.12 -13.83 9.70
N PRO A 43 5.95 -14.73 9.13
CA PRO A 43 7.38 -14.80 9.44
C PRO A 43 8.14 -13.48 9.22
N HIS A 44 7.67 -12.65 8.28
CA HIS A 44 8.27 -11.36 7.94
C HIS A 44 7.61 -10.16 8.65
N PHE A 45 6.74 -10.39 9.64
CA PHE A 45 5.98 -9.32 10.29
C PHE A 45 6.87 -8.23 10.91
N GLU A 46 7.86 -8.61 11.72
CA GLU A 46 8.74 -7.65 12.41
C GLU A 46 9.50 -6.77 11.41
N LEU A 47 10.01 -7.38 10.33
CA LEU A 47 10.69 -6.67 9.24
C LEU A 47 9.75 -5.65 8.58
N LEU A 48 8.54 -6.08 8.20
CA LEU A 48 7.56 -5.20 7.56
C LEU A 48 7.13 -4.08 8.51
N ASN A 49 6.88 -4.40 9.77
CA ASN A 49 6.41 -3.44 10.76
C ASN A 49 7.44 -2.33 11.01
N HIS A 50 8.73 -2.67 11.01
CA HIS A 50 9.81 -1.70 11.02
C HIS A 50 9.83 -0.86 9.73
N GLN A 51 9.92 -1.53 8.57
CA GLN A 51 10.16 -0.89 7.27
C GLN A 51 9.02 0.03 6.82
N VAL A 52 7.75 -0.31 7.10
CA VAL A 52 6.59 0.50 6.68
C VAL A 52 6.60 1.90 7.32
N THR A 53 7.20 2.02 8.51
CA THR A 53 7.29 3.28 9.25
C THR A 53 8.62 3.99 9.11
N GLU A 54 9.53 3.45 8.29
CA GLU A 54 10.90 3.94 8.19
C GLU A 54 10.97 5.29 7.45
N PRO A 55 11.40 6.37 8.12
CA PRO A 55 11.38 7.71 7.52
C PRO A 55 12.32 7.82 6.32
N GLY A 56 11.83 8.39 5.22
CA GLY A 56 12.63 8.71 4.04
C GLY A 56 13.04 7.51 3.17
N ARG A 57 12.62 6.28 3.53
CA ARG A 57 12.99 5.06 2.81
C ARG A 57 11.84 4.37 2.10
N VAL A 58 10.62 4.69 2.50
CA VAL A 58 9.42 4.22 1.80
C VAL A 58 9.02 5.25 0.75
N GLY A 59 8.97 4.82 -0.51
CA GLY A 59 8.53 5.64 -1.63
C GLY A 59 7.20 5.14 -2.20
N ALA A 60 6.49 6.02 -2.89
CA ALA A 60 5.29 5.67 -3.64
C ALA A 60 5.47 6.04 -5.12
N ARG A 61 5.14 5.12 -6.03
CA ARG A 61 5.14 5.36 -7.48
C ARG A 61 3.85 4.87 -8.12
N SER A 62 3.35 5.63 -9.09
CA SER A 62 2.19 5.22 -9.90
C SER A 62 2.62 4.21 -10.95
N MET A 63 1.89 3.12 -11.11
CA MET A 63 2.09 2.15 -12.18
C MET A 63 0.83 1.34 -12.49
N THR A 64 0.91 0.41 -13.43
CA THR A 64 -0.17 -0.55 -13.71
C THR A 64 0.06 -1.86 -12.95
N SER A 65 -1.03 -2.53 -12.55
CA SER A 65 -0.94 -3.82 -11.86
C SER A 65 -0.35 -4.91 -12.75
N ALA A 66 -0.51 -4.84 -14.08
CA ALA A 66 0.17 -5.72 -15.02
C ALA A 66 1.71 -5.54 -15.01
N ALA A 67 2.19 -4.30 -14.90
CA ALA A 67 3.63 -4.05 -14.76
C ALA A 67 4.16 -4.57 -13.41
N GLY A 68 3.37 -4.43 -12.33
CA GLY A 68 3.68 -5.04 -11.04
C GLY A 68 3.74 -6.57 -11.11
N LEU A 69 2.72 -7.21 -11.70
CA LEU A 69 2.67 -8.66 -11.91
C LEU A 69 3.89 -9.16 -12.69
N LYS A 70 4.29 -8.45 -13.76
CA LYS A 70 5.48 -8.79 -14.53
C LYS A 70 6.75 -8.75 -13.67
N LEU A 71 6.91 -7.71 -12.82
CA LEU A 71 8.05 -7.60 -11.91
C LEU A 71 8.08 -8.79 -10.94
N VAL A 72 7.00 -9.01 -10.18
CA VAL A 72 6.96 -10.06 -9.16
C VAL A 72 7.11 -11.46 -9.76
N SER A 73 6.45 -11.73 -10.89
CA SER A 73 6.53 -13.04 -11.56
C SER A 73 7.92 -13.35 -12.11
N SER A 74 8.69 -12.32 -12.49
CA SER A 74 10.08 -12.46 -12.92
C SER A 74 11.08 -12.53 -11.77
N ALA A 75 10.75 -11.91 -10.62
CA ALA A 75 11.62 -11.84 -9.46
C ALA A 75 11.57 -13.11 -8.60
N LEU A 76 10.44 -13.83 -8.58
CA LEU A 76 10.22 -14.96 -7.67
C LEU A 76 10.12 -16.31 -8.39
N SER A 77 10.96 -17.25 -7.98
CA SER A 77 10.77 -18.68 -8.26
C SER A 77 9.47 -19.21 -7.64
N GLU A 78 9.02 -20.38 -8.09
CA GLU A 78 7.78 -20.98 -7.57
C GLU A 78 7.84 -21.28 -6.07
N SER A 79 9.00 -21.68 -5.55
CA SER A 79 9.22 -21.90 -4.12
C SER A 79 9.13 -20.61 -3.32
N GLU A 80 9.72 -19.52 -3.83
CA GLU A 80 9.76 -18.22 -3.15
C GLU A 80 8.39 -17.57 -3.09
N ARG A 81 7.54 -17.76 -4.10
CA ARG A 81 6.17 -17.22 -4.11
C ARG A 81 5.38 -17.61 -2.86
N ARG A 82 5.58 -18.81 -2.32
CA ARG A 82 4.89 -19.26 -1.10
C ARG A 82 5.41 -18.61 0.17
N ALA A 83 6.67 -18.18 0.19
CA ALA A 83 7.31 -17.61 1.37
C ALA A 83 7.29 -16.07 1.38
N LEU A 84 7.40 -15.46 0.19
CA LEU A 84 7.62 -14.03 0.04
C LEU A 84 6.37 -13.25 -0.37
N ILE A 85 5.28 -13.91 -0.79
CA ILE A 85 3.99 -13.24 -0.97
C ILE A 85 3.27 -13.21 0.38
N VAL A 86 3.08 -12.00 0.91
CA VAL A 86 2.56 -11.75 2.26
C VAL A 86 1.06 -11.51 2.24
N TYR A 87 0.55 -10.87 1.18
CA TYR A 87 -0.86 -10.57 1.01
C TYR A 87 -1.25 -10.65 -0.46
N GLY A 88 -2.44 -11.19 -0.72
CA GLY A 88 -2.98 -11.36 -2.06
C GLY A 88 -2.30 -12.48 -2.83
N THR A 89 -2.65 -12.56 -4.11
CA THR A 89 -2.20 -13.55 -5.07
C THR A 89 -1.94 -12.86 -6.42
N PHE A 90 -1.26 -13.54 -7.35
CA PHE A 90 -1.07 -12.97 -8.69
C PHE A 90 -2.39 -12.66 -9.41
N LYS A 91 -3.46 -13.43 -9.13
CA LYS A 91 -4.79 -13.15 -9.67
C LYS A 91 -5.36 -11.83 -9.17
N ASP A 92 -4.97 -11.38 -7.99
CA ASP A 92 -5.45 -10.11 -7.46
C ASP A 92 -4.85 -8.92 -8.23
N LEU A 93 -3.71 -9.10 -8.92
CA LEU A 93 -3.16 -8.09 -9.82
C LEU A 93 -3.90 -8.01 -11.17
N GLU A 94 -4.86 -8.90 -11.40
CA GLU A 94 -5.73 -8.95 -12.57
C GLU A 94 -7.17 -8.51 -12.19
N PRO A 95 -7.94 -7.87 -13.09
CA PRO A 95 -7.52 -7.29 -14.37
C PRO A 95 -6.59 -6.07 -14.18
N ASP A 96 -5.89 -5.69 -15.25
CA ASP A 96 -4.95 -4.56 -15.23
C ASP A 96 -5.65 -3.26 -14.81
N ARG A 97 -5.04 -2.54 -13.88
CA ARG A 97 -5.55 -1.28 -13.34
C ARG A 97 -4.45 -0.40 -12.74
N PRO A 98 -4.67 0.93 -12.61
CA PRO A 98 -3.73 1.81 -11.96
C PRO A 98 -3.58 1.48 -10.47
N VAL A 99 -2.34 1.34 -10.01
CA VAL A 99 -1.96 1.08 -8.62
C VAL A 99 -0.88 2.03 -8.15
N TRP A 100 -0.83 2.27 -6.84
CA TRP A 100 0.35 2.81 -6.16
C TRP A 100 1.23 1.64 -5.73
N ALA A 101 2.46 1.60 -6.21
CA ALA A 101 3.49 0.73 -5.66
C ALA A 101 4.21 1.48 -4.53
N ILE A 102 4.07 0.97 -3.31
CA ILE A 102 4.71 1.48 -2.10
C ILE A 102 5.89 0.58 -1.80
N THR A 103 7.09 1.12 -1.86
CA THR A 103 8.32 0.32 -1.88
C THR A 103 9.25 0.78 -0.76
N ASN A 104 9.73 -0.16 0.05
CA ASN A 104 10.98 -0.01 0.79
C ASN A 104 11.99 -0.98 0.15
N PRO A 105 13.08 -0.48 -0.45
CA PRO A 105 14.01 -1.33 -1.19
C PRO A 105 14.81 -2.31 -0.31
N GLY A 106 14.81 -2.15 1.01
CA GLY A 106 15.77 -2.81 1.90
C GLY A 106 17.13 -2.11 1.89
N ASP A 107 17.95 -2.34 2.92
CA ASP A 107 19.35 -1.84 2.99
C ASP A 107 20.30 -2.97 2.59
N ILE A 108 20.51 -3.90 3.53
CA ILE A 108 21.42 -5.06 3.48
C ILE A 108 20.56 -6.29 3.79
N GLY A 109 19.52 -6.49 2.98
CA GLY A 109 18.53 -7.51 3.22
C GLY A 109 17.24 -7.25 2.46
N ASN A 110 16.24 -8.07 2.76
CA ASN A 110 14.96 -8.05 2.07
C ASN A 110 14.22 -6.71 2.23
N GLY A 111 13.66 -6.21 1.13
CA GLY A 111 12.72 -5.09 1.09
C GLY A 111 11.27 -5.53 1.05
N PHE A 112 10.36 -4.61 0.79
CA PHE A 112 8.97 -4.92 0.45
C PHE A 112 8.44 -4.02 -0.67
N GLU A 113 7.47 -4.54 -1.40
CA GLU A 113 6.63 -3.72 -2.28
C GLU A 113 5.15 -4.07 -2.10
N ALA A 114 4.33 -3.06 -1.88
CA ALA A 114 2.89 -3.15 -1.70
C ALA A 114 2.18 -2.47 -2.86
N TYR A 115 1.14 -3.09 -3.41
CA TYR A 115 0.31 -2.52 -4.46
C TYR A 115 -1.05 -2.14 -3.91
N VAL A 116 -1.35 -0.85 -3.94
CA VAL A 116 -2.62 -0.26 -3.49
C VAL A 116 -3.41 0.22 -4.70
N ASP A 117 -4.66 -0.19 -4.81
CA ASP A 117 -5.55 0.24 -5.90
C ASP A 117 -5.75 1.77 -5.88
N GLN A 118 -5.46 2.47 -6.99
CA GLN A 118 -5.58 3.94 -6.99
C GLN A 118 -7.03 4.42 -6.87
N LYS A 119 -8.00 3.60 -7.28
CA LYS A 119 -9.42 3.97 -7.27
C LYS A 119 -10.06 3.73 -5.90
N SER A 120 -9.78 2.60 -5.27
CA SER A 120 -10.42 2.17 -4.03
C SER A 120 -9.55 2.34 -2.79
N GLY A 121 -8.25 2.62 -2.93
CA GLY A 121 -7.31 2.71 -1.82
C GLY A 121 -7.05 1.39 -1.10
N LYS A 122 -7.52 0.26 -1.65
CA LYS A 122 -7.37 -1.06 -1.05
C LYS A 122 -6.00 -1.65 -1.37
N LEU A 123 -5.36 -2.28 -0.37
CA LEU A 123 -4.23 -3.17 -0.63
C LEU A 123 -4.70 -4.34 -1.48
N ILE A 124 -4.03 -4.55 -2.60
CA ILE A 124 -4.29 -5.66 -3.52
C ILE A 124 -3.27 -6.77 -3.27
N PHE A 125 -2.00 -6.40 -3.08
CA PHE A 125 -0.90 -7.34 -3.05
C PHE A 125 0.27 -6.79 -2.24
N LEU A 126 0.94 -7.64 -1.46
CA LEU A 126 2.15 -7.29 -0.70
C LEU A 126 3.13 -8.45 -0.80
N TRP A 127 4.37 -8.15 -1.11
CA TRP A 127 5.44 -9.15 -1.17
C TRP A 127 6.75 -8.60 -0.63
N ILE A 128 7.60 -9.54 -0.21
CA ILE A 128 8.98 -9.31 0.22
C ILE A 128 9.86 -9.34 -1.02
N ILE A 129 10.63 -8.27 -1.22
CA ILE A 129 11.66 -8.22 -2.25
C ILE A 129 12.86 -9.00 -1.71
N PRO A 130 13.24 -10.15 -2.31
CA PRO A 130 14.40 -10.89 -1.85
C PRO A 130 15.67 -10.07 -2.03
N GLU A 131 16.61 -10.24 -1.11
CA GLU A 131 17.99 -9.80 -1.30
C GLU A 131 18.56 -10.50 -2.54
N GLY A 132 19.17 -9.72 -3.44
CA GLY A 132 19.75 -10.21 -4.70
C GLY A 132 21.11 -10.85 -4.54
#